data_AF-A0A7C5A5R2-F1
#
_entry.id   AF-A0A7C5A5R2-F1
#
_cell.length_a   1.000
_cell.length_b   1.000
_cell.length_c   1.000
_cell.angle_alpha   90.00
_cell.angle_beta   90.00
_cell.angle_gamma   90.00
#
_symmetry.space_group_name_H-M   'P 1'
#
loop_
_entity.id
_entity.type
_entity.pdbx_description
1 polymer ?
#
loop_
_entity_poly.entity_id
_entity_poly.type
_entity_poly.pdbx_seq_one_letter_code
_entity_poly.pdbx_strand_id
1 'polypeptide(L)'
;MTPVLAAYDGYLTRLAGWKSSLIVRVPDDPLRPGRQIWLYYTHMADAEGNSFIAPEFPPGVSEHYVTAGTFLGYQGNYSGNPRQPVGVHLHFSIVLDDGRGHFRNELDIRNTLDPSPYFGLPLNAPQSTGEIVVCR
;
A
#
# COMPACT_ATOMS: atom_id res chain seq x y z
N MET A 1 -5.06 -17.54 2.10
CA MET A 1 -4.24 -16.31 2.05
C MET A 1 -5.19 -15.14 1.79
N THR A 2 -5.00 -14.01 2.47
CA THR A 2 -5.89 -12.85 2.35
C THR A 2 -5.47 -11.99 1.15
N PRO A 3 -6.35 -11.70 0.18
CA PRO A 3 -6.00 -10.92 -1.00
C PRO A 3 -5.73 -9.45 -0.66
N VAL A 4 -4.86 -8.82 -1.45
CA VAL A 4 -4.60 -7.38 -1.44
C VAL A 4 -5.05 -6.83 -2.78
N LEU A 5 -5.90 -5.80 -2.74
CA LEU A 5 -6.48 -5.17 -3.92
C LEU A 5 -6.06 -3.70 -4.00
N ALA A 6 -5.99 -3.15 -5.21
CA ALA A 6 -5.81 -1.72 -5.43
C ALA A 6 -6.99 -0.96 -4.82
N ALA A 7 -6.69 0.04 -3.98
CA ALA A 7 -7.74 0.81 -3.29
C ALA A 7 -8.38 1.85 -4.21
N TYR A 8 -7.62 2.36 -5.18
CA TYR A 8 -8.04 3.38 -6.13
C TYR A 8 -7.45 3.11 -7.50
N ASP A 9 -8.05 3.73 -8.52
CA ASP A 9 -7.46 3.85 -9.85
C ASP A 9 -6.14 4.63 -9.75
N GLY A 10 -5.13 4.20 -10.51
CA GLY A 10 -3.83 4.85 -10.47
C GLY A 10 -2.75 4.13 -11.24
N TYR A 11 -1.51 4.55 -10.99
CA TYR A 11 -0.32 4.07 -11.70
C TYR A 11 0.59 3.32 -10.74
N LEU A 12 0.63 2.00 -10.89
CA LEU A 12 1.39 1.09 -10.07
C LEU A 12 2.86 1.08 -10.48
N THR A 13 3.72 1.13 -9.47
CA THR A 13 5.16 0.96 -9.58
C THR A 13 5.65 -0.09 -8.56
N ARG A 14 6.53 -0.97 -9.02
CA ARG A 14 7.31 -1.90 -8.19
C ARG A 14 8.79 -1.69 -8.48
N LEU A 15 9.54 -1.14 -7.54
CA LEU A 15 10.98 -0.96 -7.75
C LEU A 15 11.67 -2.33 -7.91
N ALA A 16 12.74 -2.37 -8.70
CA ALA A 16 13.46 -3.62 -8.99
C ALA A 16 13.97 -4.35 -7.73
N GLY A 17 14.29 -3.60 -6.67
CA GLY A 17 14.73 -4.16 -5.38
C GLY A 17 13.60 -4.56 -4.43
N TRP A 18 12.33 -4.28 -4.76
CA TRP A 18 11.19 -4.53 -3.88
C TRP A 18 10.69 -5.97 -3.96
N LYS A 19 10.96 -6.72 -2.89
CA LYS A 19 10.49 -8.10 -2.72
C LYS A 19 9.01 -8.18 -2.39
N SER A 20 8.54 -7.33 -1.49
CA SER A 20 7.25 -7.47 -0.81
C SER A 20 6.40 -6.20 -0.88
N SER A 21 6.78 -5.23 -1.72
CA SER A 21 6.23 -3.89 -1.70
C SER A 21 5.83 -3.39 -3.08
N LEU A 22 4.77 -2.59 -3.13
CA LEU A 22 4.21 -1.92 -4.30
C LEU A 22 3.81 -0.50 -3.91
N ILE A 23 3.76 0.40 -4.88
CA ILE A 23 3.21 1.73 -4.67
C ILE A 23 2.34 2.14 -5.84
N VAL A 24 1.19 2.76 -5.56
CA VAL A 24 0.25 3.25 -6.59
C VAL A 24 0.17 4.76 -6.49
N ARG A 25 0.49 5.45 -7.58
CA ARG A 25 0.31 6.89 -7.72
C ARG A 25 -1.15 7.19 -8.04
N VAL A 26 -1.80 8.00 -7.22
CA VAL A 26 -3.16 8.50 -7.44
C VAL A 26 -3.04 9.99 -7.77
N PRO A 27 -3.29 10.40 -9.03
CA PRO A 27 -3.08 11.79 -9.46
C PRO A 27 -4.01 12.80 -8.78
N ASP A 28 -5.23 12.37 -8.45
CA ASP A 28 -6.26 13.21 -7.85
C ASP A 28 -6.78 12.56 -6.57
N ASP A 29 -6.38 13.14 -5.45
CA ASP A 29 -6.76 12.66 -4.13
C ASP A 29 -8.28 12.82 -3.90
N PRO A 30 -8.98 11.72 -3.55
CA PRO A 30 -10.44 11.71 -3.40
C PRO A 30 -10.96 12.63 -2.29
N LEU A 31 -10.13 13.00 -1.32
CA LEU A 31 -10.49 13.91 -0.23
C LEU A 31 -9.98 15.34 -0.47
N ARG A 32 -9.03 15.54 -1.37
CA ARG A 32 -8.46 16.85 -1.71
C ARG A 32 -8.13 16.96 -3.21
N PRO A 33 -9.09 17.34 -4.04
CA PRO A 33 -8.88 17.46 -5.49
C PRO A 33 -7.68 18.37 -5.82
N GLY A 34 -6.91 17.98 -6.84
CA GLY A 34 -5.69 18.65 -7.27
C GLY A 34 -4.42 18.28 -6.50
N ARG A 35 -4.51 17.38 -5.50
CA ARG A 35 -3.34 16.81 -4.81
C ARG A 35 -3.04 15.41 -5.32
N GLN A 36 -1.79 15.16 -5.68
CA GLN A 36 -1.29 13.79 -5.91
C GLN A 36 -0.90 13.12 -4.58
N ILE A 37 -1.25 11.85 -4.44
CA ILE A 37 -0.86 10.99 -3.32
C ILE A 37 -0.34 9.65 -3.83
N TRP A 38 0.32 8.91 -2.94
CA TRP A 38 0.85 7.59 -3.21
C TRP A 38 0.34 6.58 -2.18
N LEU A 39 -0.11 5.42 -2.65
CA LEU A 39 -0.61 4.33 -1.81
C LEU A 39 0.46 3.25 -1.74
N TYR A 40 1.08 3.08 -0.58
CA TYR A 40 2.14 2.13 -0.35
C TYR A 40 1.59 0.86 0.29
N TYR A 41 1.94 -0.28 -0.30
CA TYR A 41 1.55 -1.63 0.14
C TYR A 41 2.82 -2.41 0.43
N THR A 42 2.94 -3.04 1.61
CA THR A 42 4.12 -3.86 1.93
C THR A 42 3.79 -5.11 2.76
N HIS A 43 4.82 -5.89 3.08
CA HIS A 43 4.76 -7.22 3.72
C HIS A 43 4.08 -8.31 2.87
N MET A 44 3.99 -8.12 1.56
CA MET A 44 3.38 -9.07 0.61
C MET A 44 4.35 -10.17 0.16
N ALA A 45 5.01 -10.84 1.11
CA ALA A 45 5.92 -11.96 0.88
C ALA A 45 5.98 -12.88 2.12
N ASP A 46 6.44 -14.12 1.95
CA ASP A 46 6.71 -15.02 3.08
C ASP A 46 7.94 -14.60 3.89
N ALA A 47 8.21 -15.32 4.99
CA ALA A 47 9.31 -15.02 5.89
C ALA A 47 10.67 -15.04 5.16
N GLU A 48 10.83 -15.90 4.16
CA GLU A 48 12.05 -16.03 3.35
C GLU A 48 12.19 -14.90 2.30
N GLY A 49 11.12 -14.14 2.05
CA GLY A 49 11.06 -13.05 1.09
C GLY A 49 10.63 -13.50 -0.30
N ASN A 50 10.02 -14.67 -0.44
CA ASN A 50 9.35 -15.07 -1.67
C ASN A 50 8.08 -14.22 -1.85
N SER A 51 8.06 -13.47 -2.93
CA SER A 51 7.02 -12.49 -3.26
C SER A 51 5.65 -13.15 -3.43
N PHE A 52 4.63 -12.59 -2.79
CA PHE A 52 3.22 -12.88 -3.04
C PHE A 52 2.53 -11.83 -3.91
N ILE A 53 3.28 -10.85 -4.42
CA ILE A 53 2.82 -9.90 -5.44
C ILE A 53 2.51 -10.67 -6.74
N ALA A 54 1.39 -10.31 -7.36
CA ALA A 54 0.90 -10.93 -8.58
C ALA A 54 1.93 -10.82 -9.74
N PRO A 55 2.06 -11.85 -10.58
CA PRO A 55 3.10 -11.92 -11.62
C PRO A 55 2.94 -10.85 -12.70
N GLU A 56 1.74 -10.25 -12.83
CA GLU A 56 1.47 -9.11 -13.72
C GLU A 56 2.27 -7.85 -13.32
N PHE A 57 2.77 -7.80 -12.08
CA PHE A 57 3.57 -6.70 -11.54
C PHE A 57 5.00 -7.16 -11.21
N PRO A 58 5.82 -7.47 -12.24
CA PRO A 58 7.19 -7.91 -12.02
C PRO A 58 8.06 -6.79 -11.41
N PRO A 59 9.17 -7.13 -10.71
CA PRO A 59 10.11 -6.13 -10.24
C PRO A 59 10.61 -5.24 -11.39
N GLY A 60 10.57 -3.92 -11.18
CA GLY A 60 10.95 -2.92 -12.18
C GLY A 60 9.78 -2.37 -13.00
N VAL A 61 8.55 -2.88 -12.83
CA VAL A 61 7.38 -2.25 -13.47
C VAL A 61 7.16 -0.84 -12.91
N SER A 62 6.88 0.12 -13.80
CA SER A 62 6.67 1.52 -13.44
C SER A 62 5.49 2.07 -14.21
N GLU A 63 4.71 2.92 -13.53
CA GLU A 63 3.59 3.66 -14.14
C GLU A 63 2.55 2.76 -14.85
N HIS A 64 2.34 1.53 -14.35
CA HIS A 64 1.38 0.60 -14.91
C HIS A 64 -0.03 0.95 -14.42
N TYR A 65 -0.93 1.30 -15.33
CA TYR A 65 -2.30 1.65 -14.96
C TYR A 65 -3.06 0.47 -14.34
N VAL A 66 -3.71 0.70 -13.21
CA VAL A 66 -4.58 -0.25 -12.51
C VAL A 66 -5.87 0.44 -12.10
N THR A 67 -6.96 -0.30 -12.04
CA THR A 67 -8.24 0.18 -11.51
C THR A 67 -8.42 -0.25 -10.06
N ALA A 68 -9.27 0.45 -9.31
CA ALA A 68 -9.73 0.02 -8.00
C ALA A 68 -10.27 -1.41 -8.08
N GLY A 69 -9.93 -2.23 -7.09
CA GLY A 69 -10.26 -3.66 -7.06
C GLY A 69 -9.32 -4.56 -7.86
N THR A 70 -8.34 -4.02 -8.60
CA THR A 70 -7.32 -4.85 -9.27
C THR A 70 -6.57 -5.71 -8.23
N PHE A 71 -6.45 -7.00 -8.50
CA PHE A 71 -5.73 -7.93 -7.64
C PHE A 71 -4.23 -7.65 -7.67
N LEU A 72 -3.61 -7.37 -6.51
CA LEU A 72 -2.19 -7.04 -6.40
C LEU A 72 -1.33 -8.19 -5.87
N GLY A 73 -1.95 -9.16 -5.20
CA GLY A 73 -1.27 -10.27 -4.54
C GLY A 73 -1.93 -10.68 -3.23
N TYR A 74 -1.15 -11.28 -2.34
CA TYR A 74 -1.61 -11.69 -1.02
C TYR A 74 -0.80 -11.06 0.12
N GLN A 75 -1.44 -10.96 1.30
CA GLN A 75 -0.75 -10.60 2.54
C GLN A 75 0.29 -11.66 2.90
N GLY A 76 1.39 -11.22 3.52
CA GLY A 76 2.46 -12.06 3.98
C GLY A 76 2.99 -11.60 5.35
N ASN A 77 4.18 -12.07 5.70
CA ASN A 77 4.82 -11.85 7.00
C ASN A 77 6.31 -11.44 6.88
N TYR A 78 6.75 -11.02 5.69
CA TYR A 78 8.11 -10.54 5.47
C TYR A 78 8.36 -9.19 6.12
N SER A 79 9.32 -9.09 7.04
CA SER A 79 9.66 -7.84 7.75
C SER A 79 10.75 -7.00 7.09
N GLY A 80 11.35 -7.48 5.99
CA GLY A 80 12.64 -6.97 5.50
C GLY A 80 13.84 -7.78 6.00
N ASN A 81 13.67 -8.57 7.07
CA ASN A 81 14.68 -9.45 7.62
C ASN A 81 14.10 -10.88 7.79
N PRO A 82 14.58 -11.87 7.00
CA PRO A 82 14.08 -13.24 7.11
C PRO A 82 14.20 -13.89 8.49
N ARG A 83 15.12 -13.40 9.34
CA ARG A 83 15.31 -13.92 10.70
C ARG A 83 14.33 -13.36 11.73
N GLN A 84 13.53 -12.37 11.35
CA GLN A 84 12.63 -11.65 12.25
C GLN A 84 11.29 -11.35 11.55
N PRO A 85 10.51 -12.38 11.14
CA PRO A 85 9.23 -12.15 10.48
C PRO A 85 8.24 -11.43 11.40
N VAL A 86 7.29 -10.74 10.80
CA VAL A 86 6.18 -10.06 11.49
C VAL A 86 4.94 -10.97 11.54
N GLY A 87 3.87 -10.57 12.21
CA GLY A 87 2.57 -11.23 12.03
C GLY A 87 2.10 -11.11 10.57
N VAL A 88 1.24 -12.02 10.11
CA VAL A 88 0.64 -11.88 8.77
C VAL A 88 -0.27 -10.65 8.78
N HIS A 89 0.09 -9.63 8.01
CA HIS A 89 -0.70 -8.41 7.85
C HIS A 89 -0.33 -7.67 6.57
N LEU A 90 -1.17 -6.71 6.21
CA LEU A 90 -0.83 -5.67 5.24
C LEU A 90 -0.41 -4.41 6.02
N HIS A 91 0.78 -3.89 5.74
CA HIS A 91 1.11 -2.52 6.10
C HIS A 91 0.77 -1.62 4.91
N PHE A 92 -0.07 -0.62 5.19
CA PHE A 92 -0.64 0.28 4.21
C PHE A 92 -0.40 1.72 4.64
N SER A 93 0.14 2.54 3.74
CA SER A 93 0.42 3.95 4.03
C SER A 93 -0.01 4.83 2.86
N ILE A 94 -0.51 6.01 3.19
CA ILE A 94 -0.77 7.07 2.20
C ILE A 94 0.37 8.08 2.33
N VAL A 95 1.13 8.27 1.26
CA VAL A 95 2.36 9.05 1.25
C VAL A 95 2.19 10.27 0.34
N LEU A 96 2.74 11.40 0.77
CA LEU A 96 2.75 12.64 0.01
C LEU A 96 3.71 12.56 -1.18
N ASP A 97 3.36 13.29 -2.23
CA ASP A 97 4.26 13.58 -3.33
C ASP A 97 5.37 14.56 -2.92
N ASP A 98 6.52 14.47 -3.55
CA ASP A 98 7.65 15.40 -3.37
C ASP A 98 7.47 16.73 -4.13
N GLY A 99 6.41 16.86 -4.94
CA GLY A 99 6.13 18.01 -5.81
C GLY A 99 6.82 17.92 -7.17
N ARG A 100 7.55 16.82 -7.44
CA ARG A 100 8.22 16.52 -8.71
C ARG A 100 7.73 15.19 -9.29
N GLY A 101 6.64 14.64 -8.75
CA GLY A 101 6.07 13.38 -9.21
C GLY A 101 6.75 12.14 -8.63
N HIS A 102 7.45 12.25 -7.49
CA HIS A 102 7.98 11.10 -6.76
C HIS A 102 7.36 10.99 -5.37
N PHE A 103 7.25 9.77 -4.86
CA PHE A 103 6.82 9.54 -3.48
C PHE A 103 7.92 9.92 -2.49
N ARG A 104 7.51 10.48 -1.34
CA ARG A 104 8.42 10.73 -0.23
C ARG A 104 8.69 9.45 0.58
N ASN A 105 9.68 9.50 1.46
CA ASN A 105 9.99 8.35 2.33
C ASN A 105 8.86 8.13 3.35
N GLU A 106 8.27 6.94 3.32
CA GLU A 106 7.18 6.50 4.22
C GLU A 106 7.63 6.39 5.68
N LEU A 107 8.91 6.12 5.95
CA LEU A 107 9.43 6.02 7.32
C LEU A 107 9.44 7.35 8.08
N ASP A 108 9.30 8.48 7.38
CA ASP A 108 9.11 9.79 8.02
C ASP A 108 7.61 10.08 8.11
N ILE A 109 7.08 10.03 9.34
CA ILE A 109 5.65 10.22 9.63
C ILE A 109 5.09 11.51 9.04
N ARG A 110 5.91 12.57 8.86
CA ARG A 110 5.48 13.85 8.28
C ARG A 110 5.17 13.76 6.78
N ASN A 111 5.63 12.71 6.13
CA ASN A 111 5.34 12.41 4.73
C ASN A 111 4.09 11.56 4.57
N THR A 112 3.49 11.09 5.65
CA THR A 112 2.32 10.22 5.61
C THR A 112 1.04 10.97 5.99
N LEU A 113 -0.07 10.57 5.39
CA LEU A 113 -1.41 11.04 5.72
C LEU A 113 -2.14 10.01 6.57
N ASP A 114 -2.98 10.49 7.51
CA ASP A 114 -3.87 9.61 8.28
C ASP A 114 -4.81 8.87 7.32
N PRO A 115 -4.81 7.52 7.30
CA PRO A 115 -5.69 6.74 6.44
C PRO A 115 -7.15 6.73 6.93
N SER A 116 -7.43 7.08 8.19
CA SER A 116 -8.77 6.99 8.79
C SER A 116 -9.88 7.65 7.95
N PRO A 117 -9.69 8.88 7.42
CA PRO A 117 -10.70 9.53 6.57
C PRO A 117 -10.92 8.85 5.21
N TYR A 118 -9.92 8.15 4.68
CA TYR A 118 -10.01 7.45 3.39
C TYR A 118 -10.75 6.12 3.51
N PHE A 119 -10.55 5.43 4.63
CA PHE A 119 -11.30 4.20 4.92
C PHE A 119 -12.70 4.50 5.46
N GLY A 120 -12.93 5.73 5.98
CA GLY A 120 -14.16 6.10 6.65
C GLY A 120 -14.29 5.49 8.06
N LEU A 121 -13.16 5.18 8.70
CA LEU A 121 -13.09 4.42 9.95
C LEU A 121 -12.03 5.02 10.88
N PRO A 122 -12.24 5.04 12.20
CA PRO A 122 -11.17 5.34 13.14
C PRO A 122 -10.16 4.18 13.20
N LEU A 123 -9.00 4.36 12.57
CA LEU A 123 -7.93 3.35 12.56
C LEU A 123 -6.98 3.47 13.77
N ASN A 124 -7.11 4.55 14.54
CA ASN A 124 -6.37 4.72 15.79
C ASN A 124 -6.96 3.81 16.88
N ALA A 125 -6.15 2.90 17.43
CA ALA A 125 -6.60 1.85 18.34
C ALA A 125 -7.43 2.35 19.55
N PRO A 126 -7.07 3.44 20.25
CA PRO A 126 -7.86 3.96 21.37
C PRO A 126 -9.21 4.56 20.96
N GLN A 127 -9.38 4.90 19.68
CA GLN A 127 -10.61 5.50 19.13
C GLN A 127 -11.44 4.48 18.34
N SER A 128 -10.91 3.27 18.14
CA SER A 128 -11.59 2.20 17.43
C SER A 128 -12.75 1.66 18.26
N THR A 129 -13.93 1.62 17.68
CA THR A 129 -15.15 1.08 18.30
C THR A 129 -15.27 -0.45 18.13
N GLY A 130 -14.31 -1.09 17.46
CA GLY A 130 -14.35 -2.52 17.15
C GLY A 130 -15.37 -2.91 16.06
N GLU A 131 -15.91 -1.93 15.34
CA GLU A 131 -16.83 -2.18 14.22
C GLU A 131 -16.12 -2.90 13.07
N ILE A 132 -16.73 -3.98 12.59
CA ILE A 132 -16.27 -4.71 11.41
C ILE A 132 -16.84 -4.03 10.18
N VAL A 133 -15.97 -3.56 9.30
CA VAL A 133 -16.37 -2.94 8.04
C VAL A 133 -16.81 -4.02 7.07
N VAL A 134 -18.07 -3.93 6.66
CA VAL A 134 -18.65 -4.75 5.61
C VAL A 134 -18.79 -3.91 4.35
N CYS A 135 -18.37 -4.43 3.20
CA CYS A 135 -18.73 -3.85 1.92
C CYS A 135 -20.25 -3.98 1.78
N ARG A 136 -20.93 -2.88 1.45
CA ARG A 136 -22.37 -2.86 1.14
C ARG A 136 -22.59 -2.87 -0.36
#